data_AF-A0AAN7C1U4-F1
#
_entry.id   AF-A0AAN7C1U4-F1
#
_cell.length_a   1.000
_cell.length_b   1.000
_cell.length_c   1.000
_cell.angle_alpha   90.00
_cell.angle_beta   90.00
_cell.angle_gamma   90.00
#
_symmetry.space_group_name_H-M   'P 1'
#
loop_
_entity.id
_entity.type
_entity.pdbx_description
1 polymer ?
#
loop_
_entity_poly.entity_id
_entity_poly.type
_entity_poly.pdbx_seq_one_letter_code
_entity_poly.pdbx_strand_id
1 'polypeptide(L)'
;MSVTVSNSFADTINAVEAAANYYNSVKDDKSLRETFHEAGRGQDLVRQALQVANSNLGGRRPTEKTTELVEACHFKAKLSEGIFKEVAQAPEDSRFERYKAAVRQSKRSTVEVLTVGMMKDVCELAEDDAVKAVMEDRVVELSDAMAKLSKMEPSVPTEEAGYNYTNWGRDQINAPGGTVNRSEGSGNHFPGATFSGSVSFGKN
;
A
#
# COMPACT_ATOMS: atom_id res chain seq x y z
N MET A 1 -3.78 10.21 36.58
CA MET A 1 -4.54 11.23 35.83
C MET A 1 -5.06 10.58 34.57
N SER A 2 -6.38 10.47 34.44
CA SER A 2 -7.09 9.70 33.41
C SER A 2 -7.27 10.55 32.15
N VAL A 3 -6.25 10.59 31.31
CA VAL A 3 -6.30 11.13 29.94
C VAL A 3 -5.78 10.01 29.06
N THR A 4 -6.61 9.07 28.63
CA THR A 4 -5.99 7.83 28.10
C THR A 4 -6.56 7.19 26.85
N VAL A 5 -7.81 7.41 26.40
CA VAL A 5 -8.24 6.84 25.08
C VAL A 5 -9.32 7.63 24.34
N SER A 6 -10.20 8.38 25.01
CA SER A 6 -11.14 9.25 24.27
C SER A 6 -10.41 10.29 23.41
N ASN A 7 -9.23 10.75 23.85
CA ASN A 7 -8.35 11.58 23.04
C ASN A 7 -7.73 10.79 21.87
N SER A 8 -7.34 9.53 22.06
CA SER A 8 -6.73 8.74 20.97
C SER A 8 -7.74 8.38 19.88
N PHE A 9 -9.01 8.13 20.21
CA PHE A 9 -10.07 7.97 19.20
C PHE A 9 -10.31 9.26 18.41
N ALA A 10 -10.43 10.39 19.10
CA ALA A 10 -10.64 11.68 18.45
C ALA A 10 -9.46 12.02 17.52
N ASP A 11 -8.23 11.83 18.00
CA ASP A 11 -7.01 12.05 17.21
C ASP A 11 -6.94 11.12 15.99
N THR A 12 -7.32 9.85 16.15
CA THR A 12 -7.41 8.89 15.04
C THR A 12 -8.45 9.33 14.01
N ILE A 13 -9.66 9.66 14.45
CA ILE A 13 -10.74 10.13 13.57
C ILE A 13 -10.30 11.38 12.81
N ASN A 14 -9.67 12.34 13.49
CA ASN A 14 -9.15 13.56 12.88
C ASN A 14 -8.06 13.27 11.83
N ALA A 15 -7.15 12.32 12.10
CA ALA A 15 -6.12 11.94 11.14
C ALA A 15 -6.71 11.28 9.88
N VAL A 16 -7.68 10.37 10.05
CA VAL A 16 -8.39 9.73 8.93
C VAL A 16 -9.21 10.75 8.13
N GLU A 17 -9.87 11.68 8.81
CA GLU A 17 -10.60 12.78 8.17
C GLU A 17 -9.67 13.71 7.38
N ALA A 18 -8.51 14.06 7.94
CA ALA A 18 -7.50 14.83 7.24
C ALA A 18 -7.00 14.10 5.98
N ALA A 19 -6.73 12.78 6.08
CA ALA A 19 -6.35 11.95 4.95
C ALA A 19 -7.44 11.95 3.84
N ALA A 20 -8.71 11.76 4.21
CA ALA A 20 -9.84 11.80 3.29
C ALA A 20 -9.97 13.18 2.61
N ASN A 21 -9.78 14.27 3.36
CA ASN A 21 -9.84 15.64 2.81
C ASN A 21 -8.72 15.91 1.81
N TYR A 22 -7.49 15.47 2.08
CA TYR A 22 -6.40 15.57 1.11
C TYR A 22 -6.69 14.71 -0.14
N TYR A 23 -7.18 13.48 0.03
CA TYR A 23 -7.62 12.66 -1.10
C TYR A 23 -8.70 13.35 -1.93
N ASN A 24 -9.71 13.95 -1.29
CA ASN A 24 -10.81 14.63 -1.97
C ASN A 24 -10.35 15.77 -2.89
N SER A 25 -9.20 16.39 -2.60
CA SER A 25 -8.59 17.41 -3.47
C SER A 25 -7.95 16.87 -4.75
N VAL A 26 -7.71 15.55 -4.82
CA VAL A 26 -7.07 14.85 -5.95
C VAL A 26 -7.90 13.71 -6.52
N LYS A 27 -9.16 13.55 -6.08
CA LYS A 27 -10.05 12.43 -6.45
C LYS A 27 -10.32 12.29 -7.96
N ASP A 28 -10.22 13.39 -8.70
CA ASP A 28 -10.47 13.44 -10.15
C ASP A 28 -9.17 13.29 -10.98
N ASP A 29 -8.03 13.11 -10.32
CA ASP A 29 -6.73 12.99 -10.96
C ASP A 29 -6.53 11.61 -11.61
N LYS A 30 -6.52 11.60 -12.93
CA LYS A 30 -6.38 10.37 -13.73
C LYS A 30 -4.94 9.88 -13.87
N SER A 31 -3.95 10.66 -13.43
CA SER A 31 -2.55 10.23 -13.40
C SER A 31 -2.28 9.25 -12.25
N LEU A 32 -3.13 9.27 -11.23
CA LEU A 32 -3.09 8.35 -10.10
C LEU A 32 -3.86 7.06 -10.42
N ARG A 33 -3.35 5.93 -9.94
CA ARG A 33 -3.96 4.62 -10.20
C ARG A 33 -5.27 4.43 -9.46
N GLU A 34 -6.15 3.61 -10.00
CA GLU A 34 -7.46 3.32 -9.39
C GLU A 34 -7.35 2.81 -7.94
N THR A 35 -6.31 2.04 -7.63
CA THR A 35 -6.06 1.54 -6.27
C THR A 35 -5.74 2.63 -5.27
N PHE A 36 -5.08 3.72 -5.71
CA PHE A 36 -4.90 4.91 -4.86
C PHE A 36 -6.27 5.55 -4.56
N HIS A 37 -7.13 5.65 -5.57
CA HIS A 37 -8.46 6.22 -5.43
C HIS A 37 -9.37 5.37 -4.55
N GLU A 38 -9.31 4.05 -4.68
CA GLU A 38 -10.06 3.13 -3.82
C GLU A 38 -9.58 3.20 -2.37
N ALA A 39 -8.27 3.31 -2.12
CA ALA A 39 -7.73 3.53 -0.79
C ALA A 39 -8.20 4.87 -0.19
N GLY A 40 -8.27 5.93 -1.01
CA GLY A 40 -8.82 7.22 -0.62
C GLY A 40 -10.28 7.13 -0.17
N ARG A 41 -11.13 6.45 -0.94
CA ARG A 41 -12.53 6.17 -0.56
C ARG A 41 -12.64 5.32 0.70
N GLY A 42 -11.70 4.40 0.91
CA GLY A 42 -11.63 3.57 2.12
C GLY A 42 -11.41 4.37 3.40
N GLN A 43 -10.82 5.57 3.34
CA GLN A 43 -10.66 6.45 4.51
C GLN A 43 -12.01 6.83 5.12
N ASP A 44 -13.02 7.14 4.29
CA ASP A 44 -14.34 7.50 4.78
C ASP A 44 -15.07 6.33 5.45
N LEU A 45 -14.84 5.09 5.00
CA LEU A 45 -15.39 3.89 5.64
C LEU A 45 -14.77 3.70 7.02
N VAL A 46 -13.44 3.81 7.12
CA VAL A 46 -12.70 3.71 8.40
C VAL A 46 -13.18 4.80 9.37
N ARG A 47 -13.31 6.05 8.90
CA ARG A 47 -13.80 7.18 9.72
C ARG A 47 -15.19 6.91 10.30
N GLN A 48 -16.13 6.48 9.46
CA GLN A 48 -17.49 6.18 9.90
C GLN A 48 -17.53 5.06 10.94
N ALA A 49 -16.78 3.99 10.72
CA ALA A 49 -16.71 2.87 11.64
C ALA A 49 -16.07 3.28 12.98
N LEU A 50 -14.99 4.07 12.97
CA LEU A 50 -14.37 4.63 14.18
C LEU A 50 -15.33 5.54 14.96
N GLN A 51 -16.13 6.36 14.27
CA GLN A 51 -17.14 7.23 14.89
C GLN A 51 -18.22 6.41 15.60
N VAL A 52 -18.70 5.33 14.97
CA VAL A 52 -19.66 4.40 15.58
C VAL A 52 -19.06 3.73 16.81
N ALA A 53 -17.84 3.19 16.70
CA ALA A 53 -17.16 2.55 17.83
C ALA A 53 -16.95 3.53 19.00
N ASN A 54 -16.40 4.72 18.75
CA ASN A 54 -16.15 5.73 19.79
C ASN A 54 -17.45 6.16 20.51
N SER A 55 -18.54 6.34 19.76
CA SER A 55 -19.83 6.77 20.34
C SER A 55 -20.45 5.69 21.24
N ASN A 56 -20.22 4.41 20.95
CA ASN A 56 -20.85 3.29 21.65
C ASN A 56 -19.95 2.65 22.74
N LEU A 57 -18.64 2.91 22.72
CA LEU A 57 -17.75 2.56 23.83
C LEU A 57 -18.01 3.41 25.10
N GLY A 58 -18.86 4.43 25.01
CA GLY A 58 -19.66 4.94 26.13
C GLY A 58 -18.87 5.42 27.35
N GLY A 59 -17.74 6.12 27.15
CA GLY A 59 -16.90 6.64 28.23
C GLY A 59 -16.33 5.56 29.17
N ARG A 60 -16.52 4.28 28.82
CA ARG A 60 -15.97 3.13 29.54
C ARG A 60 -14.46 3.23 29.49
N ARG A 61 -13.80 2.79 30.58
CA ARG A 61 -12.35 2.58 30.53
C ARG A 61 -12.05 1.52 29.46
N PRO A 62 -11.33 1.88 28.39
CA PRO A 62 -11.01 0.96 27.33
C PRO A 62 -10.09 -0.15 27.84
N THR A 63 -10.22 -1.31 27.21
CA THR A 63 -9.31 -2.42 27.47
C THR A 63 -7.92 -2.10 26.91
N GLU A 64 -6.91 -2.87 27.34
CA GLU A 64 -5.56 -2.80 26.77
C GLU A 64 -5.60 -3.09 25.26
N LYS A 65 -6.30 -4.16 24.84
CA LYS A 65 -6.54 -4.49 23.42
C LYS A 65 -7.17 -3.32 22.65
N THR A 66 -8.20 -2.68 23.21
CA THR A 66 -8.83 -1.50 22.59
C THR A 66 -7.82 -0.36 22.39
N THR A 67 -6.97 -0.12 23.39
CA THR A 67 -5.95 0.93 23.35
C THR A 67 -4.92 0.65 22.27
N GLU A 68 -4.39 -0.58 22.23
CA GLU A 68 -3.41 -1.02 21.23
C GLU A 68 -3.94 -0.92 19.80
N LEU A 69 -5.20 -1.36 19.57
CA LEU A 69 -5.83 -1.29 18.26
C LEU A 69 -6.02 0.16 17.79
N VAL A 70 -6.45 1.06 18.68
CA VAL A 70 -6.62 2.48 18.36
C VAL A 70 -5.28 3.14 18.08
N GLU A 71 -4.24 2.85 18.85
CA GLU A 71 -2.88 3.35 18.60
C GLU A 71 -2.30 2.84 17.28
N ALA A 72 -2.50 1.55 16.98
CA ALA A 72 -2.09 0.94 15.73
C ALA A 72 -2.83 1.56 14.53
N CYS A 73 -4.12 1.86 14.69
CA CYS A 73 -4.94 2.53 13.69
C CYS A 73 -4.46 3.98 13.49
N HIS A 74 -4.25 4.72 14.58
CA HIS A 74 -3.73 6.09 14.57
C HIS A 74 -2.40 6.21 13.83
N PHE A 75 -1.46 5.30 14.11
CA PHE A 75 -0.16 5.29 13.43
C PHE A 75 -0.32 5.16 11.91
N LYS A 76 -1.20 4.26 11.45
CA LYS A 76 -1.48 4.07 10.01
C LYS A 76 -2.21 5.28 9.42
N ALA A 77 -3.15 5.87 10.17
CA ALA A 77 -3.87 7.07 9.77
C ALA A 77 -2.92 8.25 9.55
N LYS A 78 -1.97 8.49 10.47
CA LYS A 78 -0.96 9.55 10.34
C LYS A 78 -0.03 9.35 9.14
N LEU A 79 0.37 8.11 8.85
CA LEU A 79 1.14 7.80 7.65
C LEU A 79 0.31 8.07 6.39
N SER A 80 -0.95 7.65 6.38
CA SER A 80 -1.84 7.85 5.25
C SER A 80 -2.12 9.34 5.00
N GLU A 81 -2.39 10.11 6.06
CA GLU A 81 -2.55 11.56 6.03
C GLU A 81 -1.31 12.22 5.40
N GLY A 82 -0.12 11.84 5.87
CA GLY A 82 1.13 12.36 5.33
C GLY A 82 1.26 12.10 3.82
N ILE A 83 1.01 10.88 3.37
CA ILE A 83 1.10 10.54 1.94
C ILE A 83 0.07 11.31 1.11
N PHE A 84 -1.21 11.32 1.52
CA PHE A 84 -2.25 12.04 0.78
C PHE A 84 -1.97 13.55 0.73
N LYS A 85 -1.48 14.13 1.84
CA LYS A 85 -1.07 15.53 1.89
C LYS A 85 0.01 15.85 0.87
N GLU A 86 1.06 15.01 0.81
CA GLU A 86 2.15 15.20 -0.13
C GLU A 86 1.69 15.16 -1.59
N VAL A 87 0.78 14.24 -1.91
CA VAL A 87 0.18 14.16 -3.25
C VAL A 87 -0.70 15.39 -3.52
N ALA A 88 -1.58 15.76 -2.58
CA ALA A 88 -2.48 16.90 -2.73
C ALA A 88 -1.75 18.22 -2.99
N GLN A 89 -0.59 18.42 -2.37
CA GLN A 89 0.21 19.64 -2.48
C GLN A 89 1.12 19.67 -3.72
N ALA A 90 1.25 18.55 -4.44
CA ALA A 90 2.06 18.48 -5.65
C ALA A 90 1.32 19.09 -6.86
N PRO A 91 2.07 19.68 -7.81
CA PRO A 91 1.56 20.00 -9.14
C PRO A 91 0.95 18.76 -9.81
N GLU A 92 -0.13 18.95 -10.58
CA GLU A 92 -0.91 17.86 -11.17
C GLU A 92 -0.06 16.88 -11.99
N ASP A 93 0.86 17.41 -12.81
CA ASP A 93 1.78 16.64 -13.65
C ASP A 93 2.83 15.82 -12.86
N SER A 94 2.97 16.10 -11.56
CA SER A 94 4.02 15.56 -10.69
C SER A 94 3.46 14.69 -9.56
N ARG A 95 2.14 14.58 -9.42
CA ARG A 95 1.46 13.90 -8.30
C ARG A 95 1.82 12.43 -8.17
N PHE A 96 1.88 11.70 -9.28
CA PHE A 96 2.26 10.28 -9.24
C PHE A 96 3.72 10.07 -8.81
N GLU A 97 4.64 10.92 -9.27
CA GLU A 97 6.04 10.88 -8.81
C GLU A 97 6.15 11.26 -7.33
N ARG A 98 5.38 12.26 -6.88
CA ARG A 98 5.32 12.62 -5.46
C ARG A 98 4.75 11.49 -4.62
N TYR A 99 3.73 10.80 -5.10
CA TYR A 99 3.17 9.63 -4.44
C TYR A 99 4.23 8.53 -4.23
N LYS A 100 4.95 8.15 -5.29
CA LYS A 100 6.06 7.18 -5.18
C LYS A 100 7.13 7.62 -4.18
N ALA A 101 7.51 8.90 -4.19
CA ALA A 101 8.49 9.44 -3.26
C ALA A 101 7.99 9.39 -1.80
N ALA A 102 6.73 9.75 -1.55
CA ALA A 102 6.11 9.69 -0.23
C ALA A 102 6.05 8.24 0.29
N VAL A 103 5.69 7.28 -0.56
CA VAL A 103 5.68 5.85 -0.21
C VAL A 103 7.07 5.35 0.19
N ARG A 104 8.13 5.77 -0.53
CA ARG A 104 9.51 5.40 -0.17
C ARG A 104 9.91 5.93 1.20
N GLN A 105 9.38 7.07 1.63
CA GLN A 105 9.63 7.67 2.94
C GLN A 105 8.74 7.07 4.04
N SER A 106 7.57 6.54 3.72
CA SER A 106 6.60 5.95 4.66
C SER A 106 6.85 4.46 4.97
N LYS A 107 8.11 4.05 5.14
CA LYS A 107 8.51 2.63 5.30
C LYS A 107 8.02 1.72 4.16
N ARG A 108 7.86 2.27 2.95
CA ARG A 108 7.33 1.56 1.77
C ARG A 108 5.88 1.08 1.93
N SER A 109 5.12 1.65 2.86
CA SER A 109 3.69 1.37 3.00
C SER A 109 2.89 2.25 2.06
N THR A 110 2.21 1.63 1.08
CA THR A 110 1.28 2.29 0.17
C THR A 110 -0.03 2.64 0.89
N VAL A 111 -0.81 3.57 0.32
CA VAL A 111 -2.08 3.99 0.94
C VAL A 111 -3.09 2.84 1.04
N GLU A 112 -3.12 1.91 0.08
CA GLU A 112 -3.98 0.73 0.15
C GLU A 112 -3.59 -0.22 1.30
N VAL A 113 -2.29 -0.41 1.55
CA VAL A 113 -1.80 -1.25 2.67
C VAL A 113 -2.16 -0.61 4.00
N LEU A 114 -1.97 0.71 4.13
CA LEU A 114 -2.33 1.45 5.34
C LEU A 114 -3.84 1.42 5.58
N THR A 115 -4.63 1.62 4.53
CA THR A 115 -6.10 1.61 4.60
C THR A 115 -6.63 0.24 5.01
N VAL A 116 -6.17 -0.85 4.36
CA VAL A 116 -6.53 -2.22 4.75
C VAL A 116 -6.09 -2.51 6.18
N GLY A 117 -4.92 -2.05 6.61
CA GLY A 117 -4.47 -2.17 7.99
C GLY A 117 -5.42 -1.51 8.98
N MET A 118 -5.87 -0.28 8.71
CA MET A 118 -6.85 0.41 9.55
C MET A 118 -8.21 -0.31 9.56
N MET A 119 -8.68 -0.79 8.42
CA MET A 119 -9.92 -1.57 8.34
C MET A 119 -9.85 -2.82 9.22
N LYS A 120 -8.71 -3.53 9.23
CA LYS A 120 -8.48 -4.67 10.12
C LYS A 120 -8.49 -4.26 11.59
N ASP A 121 -7.77 -3.21 11.97
CA ASP A 121 -7.74 -2.74 13.35
C ASP A 121 -9.17 -2.42 13.85
N VAL A 122 -10.00 -1.81 12.99
CA VAL A 122 -11.39 -1.46 13.33
C VAL A 122 -12.31 -2.70 13.35
N CYS A 123 -12.11 -3.67 12.46
CA CYS A 123 -12.84 -4.94 12.53
C CYS A 123 -12.49 -5.72 13.81
N GLU A 124 -11.22 -5.75 14.22
CA GLU A 124 -10.81 -6.37 15.48
C GLU A 124 -11.34 -5.60 16.71
N LEU A 125 -11.48 -4.28 16.61
CA LEU A 125 -12.12 -3.46 17.63
C LEU A 125 -13.62 -3.78 17.75
N ALA A 126 -14.28 -4.07 16.62
CA ALA A 126 -15.69 -4.44 16.57
C ALA A 126 -15.99 -5.80 17.22
N GLU A 127 -14.98 -6.59 17.58
CA GLU A 127 -15.16 -7.82 18.35
C GLU A 127 -15.47 -7.57 19.83
N ASP A 128 -15.29 -6.34 20.35
CA ASP A 128 -15.66 -5.98 21.72
C ASP A 128 -17.18 -6.07 21.90
N ASP A 129 -17.63 -6.86 22.87
CA ASP A 129 -19.05 -7.11 23.17
C ASP A 129 -19.88 -5.82 23.33
N ALA A 130 -19.26 -4.71 23.74
CA ALA A 130 -19.93 -3.43 23.91
C ALA A 130 -20.34 -2.77 22.58
N VAL A 131 -19.63 -3.05 21.48
CA VAL A 131 -19.88 -2.43 20.17
C VAL A 131 -20.20 -3.44 19.07
N LYS A 132 -20.04 -4.75 19.33
CA LYS A 132 -20.22 -5.81 18.34
C LYS A 132 -21.52 -5.69 17.56
N ALA A 133 -22.66 -5.62 18.26
CA ALA A 133 -23.97 -5.58 17.62
C ALA A 133 -24.21 -4.31 16.77
N VAL A 134 -23.66 -3.16 17.17
CA VAL A 134 -23.84 -1.90 16.42
C VAL A 134 -22.84 -1.75 15.27
N MET A 135 -21.76 -2.54 15.28
CA MET A 135 -20.70 -2.50 14.27
C MET A 135 -20.88 -3.56 13.17
N GLU A 136 -21.87 -4.46 13.24
CA GLU A 136 -22.02 -5.59 12.29
C GLU A 136 -22.04 -5.12 10.83
N ASP A 137 -22.89 -4.15 10.48
CA ASP A 137 -22.97 -3.59 9.12
C ASP A 137 -21.65 -2.94 8.69
N ARG A 138 -20.95 -2.27 9.63
CA ARG A 138 -19.65 -1.64 9.34
C ARG A 138 -18.57 -2.67 9.10
N VAL A 139 -18.55 -3.78 9.83
CA VAL A 139 -17.61 -4.87 9.62
C VAL A 139 -17.81 -5.50 8.23
N VAL A 140 -19.05 -5.63 7.77
CA VAL A 140 -19.35 -6.12 6.41
C VAL A 140 -18.79 -5.14 5.36
N GLU A 141 -19.12 -3.85 5.46
CA GLU A 141 -18.63 -2.83 4.53
C GLU A 141 -17.09 -2.77 4.46
N LEU A 142 -16.43 -2.79 5.62
CA LEU A 142 -14.96 -2.78 5.72
C LEU A 142 -14.37 -4.07 5.11
N SER A 143 -15.00 -5.22 5.35
CA SER A 143 -14.54 -6.51 4.80
C SER A 143 -14.66 -6.57 3.29
N ASP A 144 -15.75 -6.04 2.72
CA ASP A 144 -15.95 -5.95 1.29
C ASP A 144 -14.92 -5.01 0.64
N ALA A 145 -14.67 -3.86 1.27
CA ALA A 145 -13.64 -2.92 0.80
C ALA A 145 -12.23 -3.51 0.86
N MET A 146 -11.88 -4.24 1.93
CA MET A 146 -10.62 -4.96 2.03
C MET A 146 -10.49 -6.03 0.94
N ALA A 147 -11.54 -6.82 0.72
CA ALA A 147 -11.56 -7.85 -0.31
C ALA A 147 -11.42 -7.25 -1.71
N LYS A 148 -12.03 -6.09 -1.97
CA LYS A 148 -11.86 -5.34 -3.21
C LYS A 148 -10.41 -4.87 -3.39
N LEU A 149 -9.86 -4.15 -2.41
CA LEU A 149 -8.48 -3.65 -2.45
C LEU A 149 -7.44 -4.77 -2.65
N SER A 150 -7.65 -5.94 -2.04
CA SER A 150 -6.74 -7.09 -2.19
C SER A 150 -6.67 -7.68 -3.60
N LYS A 151 -7.69 -7.42 -4.44
CA LYS A 151 -7.78 -7.94 -5.82
C LYS A 151 -7.30 -6.92 -6.85
N MET A 152 -7.02 -5.69 -6.45
CA MET A 152 -6.59 -4.62 -7.35
C MET A 152 -5.08 -4.66 -7.58
N GLU A 153 -4.65 -4.14 -8.72
CA GLU A 153 -3.22 -3.95 -8.97
C GLU A 153 -2.62 -2.93 -8.00
N PRO A 154 -1.39 -3.10 -7.50
CA PRO A 154 -0.76 -2.15 -6.60
C PRO A 154 -0.72 -0.72 -7.16
N SER A 155 -0.97 0.27 -6.28
CA SER A 155 -1.01 1.68 -6.67
C SER A 155 0.39 2.25 -6.98
N VAL A 156 1.41 1.72 -6.30
CA VAL A 156 2.81 1.87 -6.68
C VAL A 156 3.23 0.50 -7.19
N PRO A 157 3.74 0.37 -8.44
CA PRO A 157 4.37 -0.85 -8.87
C PRO A 157 5.38 -1.24 -7.80
N THR A 158 5.30 -2.48 -7.32
CA THR A 158 6.45 -3.07 -6.67
C THR A 158 7.55 -2.92 -7.70
N GLU A 159 8.50 -2.02 -7.47
CA GLU A 159 9.83 -2.20 -8.02
C GLU A 159 10.23 -3.53 -7.41
N GLU A 160 9.92 -4.65 -8.10
CA GLU A 160 10.63 -5.91 -7.91
C GLU A 160 12.06 -5.47 -7.77
N ALA A 161 12.61 -5.59 -6.56
CA ALA A 161 13.82 -4.91 -6.13
C ALA A 161 14.76 -4.90 -7.32
N GLY A 162 14.83 -3.75 -8.03
CA GLY A 162 15.36 -3.74 -9.39
C GLY A 162 16.71 -4.40 -9.30
N TYR A 163 16.86 -5.54 -9.97
CA TYR A 163 17.86 -6.52 -9.56
C TYR A 163 19.20 -5.82 -9.33
N ASN A 164 19.59 -5.70 -8.06
CA ASN A 164 20.72 -4.86 -7.68
C ASN A 164 21.98 -5.69 -7.88
N TYR A 165 22.53 -5.60 -9.08
CA TYR A 165 23.70 -6.33 -9.48
C TYR A 165 24.93 -5.45 -9.24
N THR A 166 25.76 -5.80 -8.26
CA THR A 166 27.03 -5.13 -8.01
C THR A 166 28.16 -6.10 -8.31
N ASN A 167 29.11 -5.75 -9.20
CA ASN A 167 30.30 -6.55 -9.47
C ASN A 167 31.56 -5.73 -9.22
N TRP A 168 32.48 -6.30 -8.43
CA TRP A 168 33.79 -5.74 -8.13
C TRP A 168 34.93 -6.48 -8.87
N GLY A 169 34.58 -7.38 -9.78
CA GLY A 169 35.47 -8.17 -10.65
C GLY A 169 35.27 -7.85 -12.14
N ARG A 170 35.67 -8.77 -13.04
CA ARG A 170 35.67 -8.52 -14.50
C ARG A 170 34.29 -8.62 -15.15
N ASP A 171 33.69 -9.81 -15.19
CA ASP A 171 32.46 -10.02 -15.97
C ASP A 171 31.23 -10.13 -15.07
N GLN A 172 30.19 -9.37 -15.40
CA GLN A 172 28.86 -9.53 -14.81
C GLN A 172 27.85 -9.69 -15.93
N ILE A 173 27.08 -10.78 -15.89
CA ILE A 173 26.06 -11.08 -16.88
C ILE A 173 24.75 -11.33 -16.17
N ASN A 174 23.80 -10.43 -16.39
CA ASN A 174 22.49 -10.48 -15.78
C ASN A 174 21.42 -10.48 -16.89
N ALA A 175 20.52 -11.44 -16.86
CA ALA A 175 19.37 -11.48 -17.77
C ALA A 175 18.09 -11.81 -17.00
N PRO A 176 17.59 -10.86 -16.19
CA PRO A 176 16.32 -11.05 -15.52
C PRO A 176 15.21 -11.19 -16.58
N GLY A 177 14.62 -12.38 -16.63
CA GLY A 177 13.59 -12.73 -17.62
C GLY A 177 14.10 -13.03 -19.04
N GLY A 178 15.42 -13.14 -19.26
CA GLY A 178 16.01 -13.34 -20.60
C GLY A 178 16.99 -14.51 -20.69
N THR A 179 17.30 -14.94 -21.92
CA THR A 179 18.30 -15.98 -22.20
C THR A 179 19.65 -15.34 -22.55
N VAL A 180 20.74 -15.82 -21.93
CA VAL A 180 22.11 -15.42 -22.29
C VAL A 180 22.79 -16.56 -23.02
N ASN A 181 23.30 -16.27 -24.21
CA ASN A 181 24.18 -17.16 -24.95
C ASN A 181 25.59 -16.56 -24.98
N ARG A 182 26.54 -17.17 -24.27
CA ARG A 182 27.92 -16.68 -24.16
C ARG A 182 28.92 -17.71 -24.71
N SER A 183 29.91 -17.25 -25.47
CA SER A 183 31.10 -18.04 -25.80
C SER A 183 32.36 -17.35 -25.28
N GLU A 184 33.25 -18.12 -24.66
CA GLU A 184 34.46 -17.62 -23.99
C GLU A 184 35.76 -18.09 -24.68
N GLY A 185 35.72 -18.37 -25.98
CA GLY A 185 36.87 -18.87 -26.74
C GLY A 185 36.72 -18.75 -28.25
N SER A 186 37.67 -19.31 -29.00
CA SER A 186 37.64 -19.33 -30.47
C SER A 186 36.76 -20.47 -30.99
N GLY A 187 35.89 -20.16 -31.95
CA GLY A 187 35.00 -21.15 -32.58
C GLY A 187 33.71 -20.50 -33.05
N ASN A 188 32.86 -21.26 -33.73
CA ASN A 188 31.59 -20.75 -34.22
C ASN A 188 30.48 -20.95 -33.18
N HIS A 189 29.66 -19.92 -32.96
CA HIS A 189 28.56 -19.94 -32.00
C HIS A 189 27.24 -19.55 -32.69
N PHE A 190 26.23 -20.42 -32.59
CA PHE A 190 24.95 -20.27 -33.31
C PHE A 190 23.73 -20.45 -32.39
N PRO A 191 23.53 -19.55 -31.41
CA PRO A 191 22.36 -19.65 -30.55
C PRO A 191 21.09 -19.33 -31.32
N GLY A 192 20.14 -20.26 -31.34
CA GLY A 192 18.84 -20.10 -32.03
C GLY A 192 18.86 -20.36 -33.53
N ALA A 193 19.94 -20.88 -34.10
CA ALA A 193 19.99 -21.16 -35.53
C ALA A 193 19.21 -22.42 -35.92
N THR A 194 18.48 -22.34 -37.03
CA THR A 194 17.89 -23.49 -37.72
C THR A 194 18.47 -23.57 -39.13
N PHE A 195 19.05 -24.71 -39.51
CA PHE A 195 19.65 -24.92 -40.82
C PHE A 195 18.78 -25.86 -41.65
N SER A 196 18.32 -25.39 -42.82
CA SER A 196 17.44 -26.14 -43.73
C SER A 196 18.19 -26.78 -44.91
N GLY A 197 19.52 -26.87 -44.84
CA GLY A 197 20.38 -27.45 -45.88
C GLY A 197 21.80 -27.69 -45.37
N SER A 198 22.66 -28.25 -46.21
CA SER A 198 24.04 -28.59 -45.83
C SER A 198 24.86 -27.35 -45.49
N VAL A 199 25.31 -27.27 -44.24
CA VAL A 199 26.24 -26.24 -43.74
C VAL A 199 27.62 -26.85 -43.52
N SER A 200 28.65 -26.18 -44.05
CA SER A 200 30.04 -26.53 -43.84
C SER A 200 30.72 -25.40 -43.08
N PHE A 201 31.21 -25.70 -41.89
CA PHE A 201 32.06 -24.81 -41.12
C PHE A 201 33.49 -25.32 -41.30
N GLY A 202 34.38 -24.46 -41.81
CA GLY A 202 35.70 -24.84 -42.32
C GLY A 202 36.54 -25.72 -41.38
N LYS A 203 37.45 -26.50 -41.97
CA LYS A 203 38.46 -27.27 -41.22
C LYS A 203 39.47 -26.29 -40.60
N ASN A 204 39.79 -26.50 -39.32
CA ASN A 204 40.83 -25.78 -38.58
C ASN A 204 42.15 -25.70 -39.34
#